data_AF-A0A1G2HUF6-F1
#
_entry.id   AF-A0A1G2HUF6-F1
#
_cell.length_a   1.000
_cell.length_b   1.000
_cell.length_c   1.000
_cell.angle_alpha   90.00
_cell.angle_beta   90.00
_cell.angle_gamma   90.00
#
_symmetry.space_group_name_H-M   'P 1'
#
loop_
_entity.id
_entity.type
_entity.pdbx_description
1 polymer ?
#
loop_
_entity_poly.entity_id
_entity_poly.type
_entity_poly.pdbx_seq_one_letter_code
_entity_poly.pdbx_strand_id
1 'polypeptide(L)'
;MLNRIGFVAFFIMALAFAGCYRKHADDPTQKWVNIHRLFMNEPHSYTFMIKDDPASKDFKMIRVVNRGLSSVGRPSPRIIEDVLKGELMWATAKIGEYSEGSYLYDLEIHIHSVKDVEPGGWEKMEGKTLRKGQNAVIE
;
A
#
# COMPACT_ATOMS: atom_id res chain seq x y z
N MET A 1 56.61 9.53 23.33
CA MET A 1 55.51 8.78 23.97
C MET A 1 54.20 9.43 23.54
N LEU A 2 53.50 8.81 22.58
CA LEU A 2 52.30 9.37 21.98
C LEU A 2 51.16 9.33 23.01
N ASN A 3 50.52 10.49 23.22
CA ASN A 3 49.57 10.75 24.29
C ASN A 3 48.33 9.85 24.16
N ARG A 4 48.33 8.71 24.85
CA ARG A 4 47.29 7.66 24.79
C ARG A 4 45.89 8.20 25.13
N ILE A 5 45.82 9.30 25.87
CA ILE A 5 44.58 9.96 26.30
C ILE A 5 43.86 10.63 25.12
N GLY A 6 44.61 11.23 24.19
CA GLY A 6 44.04 11.90 23.01
C GLY A 6 43.40 10.92 22.02
N PHE A 7 43.97 9.72 21.90
CA PHE A 7 43.47 8.68 20.99
C PHE A 7 42.14 8.08 21.47
N VAL A 8 41.98 7.92 22.78
CA VAL A 8 40.73 7.42 23.38
C VAL A 8 39.61 8.45 23.27
N ALA A 9 39.91 9.73 23.48
CA ALA A 9 38.92 10.80 23.34
C ALA A 9 38.39 10.94 21.91
N PHE A 10 39.25 10.76 20.90
CA PHE A 10 38.85 10.80 19.49
C PHE A 10 37.93 9.63 19.11
N PHE A 11 38.20 8.42 19.62
CA PHE A 11 37.34 7.24 19.38
C PHE A 11 35.96 7.37 20.04
N ILE A 12 35.89 7.90 21.27
CA ILE A 12 34.61 8.11 21.97
C ILE A 12 33.76 9.16 21.22
N MET A 13 34.40 10.22 20.73
CA MET A 13 33.71 11.25 19.93
C MET A 13 33.23 10.68 18.59
N ALA A 14 34.03 9.88 17.90
CA ALA A 14 33.61 9.21 16.66
C ALA A 14 32.44 8.21 16.87
N LEU A 15 32.43 7.49 17.99
CA LEU A 15 31.31 6.61 18.38
C LEU A 15 30.03 7.39 18.73
N ALA A 16 30.16 8.58 19.32
CA ALA A 16 29.02 9.45 19.60
C ALA A 16 28.35 10.00 18.32
N PHE A 17 29.13 10.27 17.25
CA PHE A 17 28.59 10.69 15.95
C PHE A 17 28.05 9.51 15.10
N ALA A 18 28.53 8.29 15.31
CA ALA A 18 27.98 7.09 14.63
C ALA A 18 26.58 6.70 15.15
N GLY A 19 26.20 7.15 16.35
CA GLY A 19 24.89 6.88 16.96
C GLY A 19 23.72 7.70 16.39
N CYS A 20 23.98 8.67 15.50
CA CYS A 20 22.94 9.45 14.83
C CYS A 20 22.58 8.88 13.45
N TYR A 21 22.80 7.59 13.19
CA TYR A 21 22.05 6.90 12.15
C TYR A 21 20.59 6.91 12.58
N ARG A 22 19.87 7.90 12.06
CA ARG A 22 18.42 8.05 12.12
C ARG A 22 17.87 6.67 11.78
N LYS A 23 17.45 5.90 12.81
CA LYS A 23 16.53 4.79 12.62
C LYS A 23 15.41 5.42 11.80
N HIS A 24 15.24 4.99 10.55
CA HIS A 24 13.99 5.23 9.87
C HIS A 24 12.94 4.69 10.84
N ALA A 25 12.26 5.61 11.53
CA ALA A 25 11.12 5.25 12.35
C ALA A 25 10.22 4.44 11.44
N ASP A 26 9.82 3.25 11.90
CA ASP A 26 9.00 2.33 11.12
C ASP A 26 7.86 3.13 10.48
N ASP A 27 7.91 3.32 9.16
CA ASP A 27 6.96 4.19 8.48
C ASP A 27 5.55 3.70 8.79
N PRO A 28 4.61 4.60 9.16
CA PRO A 28 3.30 4.18 9.61
C PRO A 28 2.62 3.33 8.53
N THR A 29 2.19 2.13 8.93
CA THR A 29 1.58 1.17 8.01
C THR A 29 0.07 1.25 8.12
N GLN A 30 -0.60 1.57 7.02
CA GLN A 30 -2.04 1.47 6.89
C GLN A 30 -2.41 0.03 6.51
N LYS A 31 -3.38 -0.55 7.23
CA LYS A 31 -3.94 -1.86 6.92
C LYS A 31 -5.43 -1.75 6.61
N TRP A 32 -5.88 -2.45 5.58
CA TRP A 32 -7.28 -2.67 5.26
C TRP A 32 -7.56 -4.17 5.34
N VAL A 33 -8.58 -4.53 6.12
CA VAL A 33 -9.05 -5.92 6.29
C VAL A 33 -10.47 -6.04 5.79
N ASN A 34 -10.98 -7.28 5.73
CA ASN A 34 -12.37 -7.56 5.35
C ASN A 34 -12.72 -7.05 3.94
N ILE A 35 -11.75 -7.05 3.02
CA ILE A 35 -11.98 -6.67 1.63
C ILE A 35 -12.77 -7.81 0.98
N HIS A 36 -14.00 -7.50 0.59
CA HIS A 36 -14.88 -8.44 -0.09
C HIS A 36 -14.65 -8.43 -1.60
N ARG A 37 -14.45 -7.25 -2.19
CA ARG A 37 -14.14 -7.08 -3.62
C ARG A 37 -13.07 -6.01 -3.83
N LEU A 38 -12.32 -6.19 -4.90
CA LEU A 38 -11.20 -5.34 -5.29
C LEU A 38 -11.41 -4.89 -6.74
N PHE A 39 -11.34 -3.58 -6.96
CA PHE A 39 -11.46 -2.98 -8.27
C PHE A 39 -10.17 -2.26 -8.62
N MET A 40 -9.56 -2.56 -9.77
CA MET A 40 -8.44 -1.78 -10.31
C MET A 40 -8.98 -0.70 -11.23
N ASN A 41 -8.98 0.55 -10.76
CA ASN A 41 -9.49 1.69 -11.53
C ASN A 41 -8.50 2.08 -12.65
N GLU A 42 -7.23 2.23 -12.28
CA GLU A 42 -6.11 2.64 -13.14
C GLU A 42 -4.83 1.96 -12.62
N PRO A 43 -3.69 2.00 -13.35
CA PRO A 43 -2.43 1.52 -12.81
C PRO A 43 -2.14 2.27 -11.51
N HIS A 44 -1.87 1.54 -10.42
CA HIS A 44 -1.64 2.08 -9.08
C HIS A 44 -2.87 2.69 -8.35
N SER A 45 -4.08 2.66 -8.93
CA SER A 45 -5.32 3.09 -8.26
C SER A 45 -6.32 1.96 -8.11
N TYR A 46 -6.72 1.70 -6.86
CA TYR A 46 -7.65 0.64 -6.50
C TYR A 46 -8.82 1.17 -5.69
N THR A 47 -9.95 0.47 -5.75
CA THR A 47 -11.06 0.65 -4.84
C THR A 47 -11.32 -0.64 -4.10
N PHE A 48 -11.37 -0.58 -2.79
CA PHE A 48 -11.69 -1.73 -1.92
C PHE A 48 -13.13 -1.62 -1.46
N MET A 49 -13.90 -2.68 -1.66
CA MET A 49 -15.21 -2.84 -1.04
C MET A 49 -15.04 -3.64 0.24
N ILE A 50 -15.08 -2.94 1.37
CA ILE A 50 -14.75 -3.46 2.70
C ILE A 50 -16.03 -3.63 3.50
N LYS A 51 -16.10 -4.70 4.28
CA LYS A 51 -17.09 -4.85 5.34
C LYS A 51 -16.53 -4.36 6.67
N ASP A 52 -17.32 -3.61 7.42
CA ASP A 52 -16.92 -3.17 8.77
C ASP A 52 -16.69 -4.38 9.71
N ASP A 53 -17.48 -5.44 9.55
CA ASP A 53 -17.35 -6.73 10.22
C ASP A 53 -17.60 -7.86 9.20
N PRO A 54 -16.93 -9.03 9.26
CA PRO A 54 -17.12 -10.10 8.28
C PRO A 54 -18.58 -10.56 8.13
N ALA A 55 -19.35 -10.52 9.22
CA ALA A 55 -20.77 -10.88 9.22
C ALA A 55 -21.69 -9.73 8.76
N SER A 56 -21.15 -8.52 8.60
CA SER A 56 -21.91 -7.37 8.12
C SER A 56 -22.41 -7.58 6.69
N LYS A 57 -23.60 -7.01 6.44
CA LYS A 57 -24.19 -6.85 5.12
C LYS A 57 -23.88 -5.49 4.50
N ASP A 58 -23.41 -4.54 5.30
CA ASP A 58 -23.07 -3.20 4.85
C ASP A 58 -21.64 -3.15 4.34
N PHE A 59 -21.44 -2.34 3.30
CA PHE A 59 -20.16 -2.17 2.63
C PHE A 59 -19.73 -0.72 2.62
N LYS A 60 -18.43 -0.51 2.81
CA LYS A 60 -17.76 0.76 2.60
C LYS A 60 -16.82 0.67 1.42
N MET A 61 -16.85 1.69 0.57
CA MET A 61 -15.92 1.85 -0.53
C MET A 61 -14.75 2.74 -0.10
N ILE A 62 -13.51 2.26 -0.28
CA ILE A 62 -12.30 3.03 -0.02
C ILE A 62 -11.45 3.07 -1.29
N ARG A 63 -11.21 4.27 -1.82
CA ARG A 63 -10.27 4.48 -2.92
C ARG A 63 -8.86 4.62 -2.37
N VAL A 64 -7.94 3.86 -2.94
CA VAL A 64 -6.52 3.85 -2.61
C VAL A 64 -5.74 4.22 -3.87
N VAL A 65 -4.84 5.19 -3.74
CA VAL A 65 -3.94 5.61 -4.81
C VAL A 65 -2.51 5.47 -4.31
N ASN A 66 -1.77 4.54 -4.91
CA ASN A 66 -0.36 4.35 -4.63
C ASN A 66 0.44 5.32 -5.50
N ARG A 67 1.09 6.32 -4.88
CA ARG A 67 1.80 7.40 -5.59
C ARG A 67 3.33 7.27 -5.52
N GLY A 68 3.84 6.34 -4.72
CA GLY A 68 5.28 6.19 -4.51
C GLY A 68 5.89 5.11 -5.39
N LEU A 69 7.04 5.43 -5.99
CA LEU A 69 8.05 4.40 -6.24
C LEU A 69 8.45 3.83 -4.88
N SER A 70 8.46 2.51 -4.75
CA SER A 70 8.98 1.84 -3.56
C SER A 70 10.36 2.43 -3.21
N SER A 71 10.59 2.77 -1.93
CA SER A 71 11.89 3.20 -1.43
C SER A 71 13.00 2.16 -1.67
N VAL A 72 12.60 0.92 -2.00
CA VAL A 72 13.46 -0.24 -2.25
C VAL A 72 13.56 -0.59 -3.74
N GLY A 73 13.14 0.29 -4.66
CA GLY A 73 13.23 0.07 -6.10
C GLY A 73 12.36 -1.08 -6.63
N ARG A 74 11.38 -1.53 -5.84
CA ARG A 74 10.41 -2.56 -6.26
C ARG A 74 9.23 -1.93 -7.01
N PRO A 75 8.63 -2.64 -7.98
CA PRO A 75 7.36 -2.21 -8.54
C PRO A 75 6.29 -2.29 -7.43
N SER A 76 5.76 -1.13 -7.07
CA SER A 76 4.56 -0.98 -6.23
C SER A 76 3.44 -0.55 -7.16
N PRO A 77 2.24 -1.14 -7.12
CA PRO A 77 1.71 -2.11 -6.15
C PRO A 77 2.14 -3.56 -6.39
N ARG A 78 2.07 -4.39 -5.33
CA ARG A 78 2.21 -5.85 -5.38
C ARG A 78 0.88 -6.52 -5.11
N ILE A 79 0.53 -7.50 -5.94
CA ILE A 79 -0.65 -8.34 -5.78
C ILE A 79 -0.16 -9.76 -5.49
N ILE A 80 -0.64 -10.35 -4.40
CA ILE A 80 -0.16 -11.63 -3.86
C ILE A 80 -1.36 -12.58 -3.75
N GLU A 81 -1.29 -13.74 -4.41
CA GLU A 81 -2.34 -14.77 -4.38
C GLU A 81 -2.09 -15.75 -3.22
N ASP A 82 -2.35 -15.32 -1.98
CA ASP A 82 -2.09 -16.11 -0.77
C ASP A 82 -3.28 -16.25 0.19
N VAL A 83 -4.45 -15.71 -0.17
CA VAL A 83 -5.66 -15.79 0.66
C VAL A 83 -6.51 -16.99 0.24
N LEU A 84 -6.97 -17.81 1.18
CA LEU A 84 -7.78 -19.00 0.84
C LEU A 84 -9.17 -18.60 0.32
N LYS A 85 -9.65 -19.31 -0.71
CA LYS A 85 -10.98 -19.07 -1.28
C LYS A 85 -12.06 -19.18 -0.21
N GLY A 86 -12.86 -18.11 -0.03
CA GLY A 86 -13.92 -18.02 0.96
C GLY A 86 -13.55 -17.20 2.20
N GLU A 87 -12.27 -16.86 2.39
CA GLU A 87 -11.85 -15.86 3.37
C GLU A 87 -12.04 -14.44 2.81
N LEU A 88 -11.85 -13.41 3.63
CA LEU A 88 -11.85 -12.03 3.15
C LEU A 88 -10.42 -11.58 2.86
N MET A 89 -10.26 -10.82 1.77
CA MET A 89 -8.99 -10.28 1.34
C MET A 89 -8.52 -9.13 2.26
N TRP A 90 -7.26 -8.74 2.11
CA TRP A 90 -6.68 -7.64 2.89
C TRP A 90 -5.56 -6.96 2.13
N ALA A 91 -5.19 -5.77 2.57
CA ALA A 91 -4.14 -4.98 1.96
C ALA A 91 -3.36 -4.18 3.01
N THR A 92 -2.10 -3.87 2.70
CA THR A 92 -1.25 -2.98 3.49
C THR A 92 -0.57 -1.97 2.60
N ALA A 93 -0.31 -0.78 3.12
CA ALA A 93 0.55 0.20 2.48
C ALA A 93 1.32 0.96 3.54
N LYS A 94 2.51 1.43 3.20
CA LYS A 94 3.23 2.40 4.02
C LYS A 94 2.74 3.80 3.68
N ILE A 95 2.71 4.64 4.71
CA ILE A 95 2.37 6.05 4.58
C ILE A 95 3.69 6.83 4.62
N GLY A 96 3.95 7.57 3.55
CA GLY A 96 4.99 8.58 3.51
C GLY A 96 4.39 9.97 3.72
N GLU A 97 5.19 10.89 4.22
CA GLU A 97 4.80 12.29 4.43
C GLU A 97 5.64 13.22 3.54
N TYR A 98 4.99 14.25 2.99
CA TYR A 98 5.61 15.42 2.39
C TYR A 98 5.05 16.68 3.06
N SER A 99 5.64 17.84 2.77
CA SER A 99 5.19 19.14 3.31
C SER A 99 3.73 19.48 3.04
N GLU A 100 3.12 18.87 2.01
CA GLU A 100 1.75 19.16 1.55
C GLU A 100 0.75 18.03 1.85
N GLY A 101 1.16 16.97 2.54
CA GLY A 101 0.28 15.86 2.92
C GLY A 101 0.96 14.49 2.94
N SER A 102 0.16 13.45 3.11
CA SER A 102 0.63 12.06 3.11
C SER A 102 0.31 11.35 1.79
N TYR A 103 1.12 10.34 1.47
CA TYR A 103 0.95 9.49 0.29
C TYR A 103 1.17 8.03 0.65
N LEU A 104 0.54 7.14 -0.11
CA LEU A 104 0.71 5.70 0.06
C LEU A 104 1.78 5.17 -0.90
N TYR A 105 2.65 4.32 -0.39
CA TYR A 105 3.66 3.60 -1.13
C TYR A 105 3.80 2.17 -0.59
N ASP A 106 4.54 1.30 -1.29
CA ASP A 106 4.68 -0.13 -0.95
C ASP A 106 3.31 -0.81 -0.73
N LEU A 107 2.35 -0.62 -1.65
CA LEU A 107 1.02 -1.23 -1.54
C LEU A 107 1.12 -2.73 -1.82
N GLU A 108 0.71 -3.54 -0.86
CA GLU A 108 0.56 -5.00 -0.98
C GLU A 108 -0.92 -5.35 -0.86
N ILE A 109 -1.43 -6.12 -1.82
CA ILE A 109 -2.83 -6.54 -1.88
C ILE A 109 -2.85 -8.07 -1.92
N HIS A 110 -3.44 -8.67 -0.89
CA HIS A 110 -3.50 -10.10 -0.69
C HIS A 110 -4.89 -10.60 -1.11
N ILE A 111 -4.93 -11.44 -2.12
CA ILE A 111 -6.15 -11.89 -2.80
C ILE A 111 -6.18 -13.42 -2.94
N HIS A 112 -7.33 -13.97 -3.34
CA HIS A 112 -7.43 -15.40 -3.62
C HIS A 112 -6.87 -15.74 -4.99
N SER A 113 -7.26 -14.97 -6.01
CA SER A 113 -6.69 -15.05 -7.34
C SER A 113 -6.67 -13.71 -8.05
N VAL A 114 -5.71 -13.49 -8.95
CA VAL A 114 -5.66 -12.32 -9.86
C VAL A 114 -6.93 -12.15 -10.69
N LYS A 115 -7.71 -13.21 -10.86
CA LYS A 115 -9.02 -13.17 -11.54
C LYS A 115 -10.09 -12.43 -10.74
N ASP A 116 -9.88 -12.26 -9.43
CA ASP A 116 -10.79 -11.54 -8.53
C ASP A 116 -10.58 -10.01 -8.59
N VAL A 117 -9.52 -9.56 -9.29
CA VAL A 117 -9.29 -8.14 -9.53
C VAL A 117 -10.24 -7.68 -10.63
N GLU A 118 -11.36 -7.09 -10.22
CA GLU A 118 -12.35 -6.58 -11.17
C GLU A 118 -11.81 -5.31 -11.85
N PRO A 119 -12.01 -5.14 -13.17
CA PRO A 119 -11.71 -3.88 -13.83
C PRO A 119 -12.67 -2.81 -13.29
N GLY A 120 -12.13 -1.82 -12.56
CA GLY A 120 -12.89 -0.73 -11.94
C GLY A 120 -13.42 0.33 -12.93
N GLY A 121 -13.65 -0.08 -14.18
CA GLY A 121 -14.05 0.82 -15.26
C GLY A 121 -12.85 1.45 -15.98
N TRP A 122 -12.16 0.67 -16.83
CA TRP A 122 -11.46 1.26 -17.96
C TRP A 122 -12.51 1.63 -19.02
N GLU A 123 -13.08 2.84 -18.91
CA GLU A 123 -13.76 3.47 -20.03
C GLU A 123 -12.70 4.00 -21.00
N LYS A 124 -12.43 3.29 -22.10
CA LYS A 124 -11.84 3.95 -23.27
C LYS A 124 -12.93 4.84 -23.87
N MET A 125 -12.74 6.16 -23.84
CA MET A 125 -13.43 7.05 -24.77
C MET A 125 -12.93 6.74 -26.19
N GLU A 126 -13.63 5.91 -26.95
CA GLU A 126 -13.52 5.85 -28.41
C GLU A 126 -14.76 6.52 -29.02
N GLY A 127 -14.66 7.82 -29.31
CA GLY A 127 -15.74 8.61 -29.91
C GLY A 127 -16.80 9.10 -28.91
N LYS A 128 -18.07 9.22 -29.38
CA LYS A 128 -19.20 9.84 -28.65
C LYS A 128 -20.23 8.84 -28.08
N THR A 129 -19.89 7.56 -27.92
CA THR A 129 -20.89 6.56 -27.52
C THR A 129 -20.42 5.72 -26.34
N LEU A 130 -21.21 5.75 -25.26
CA LEU A 130 -21.03 4.94 -24.06
C LEU A 130 -21.49 3.50 -24.34
N ARG A 131 -20.59 2.51 -24.24
CA ARG A 131 -20.99 1.10 -24.16
C ARG A 131 -20.89 0.63 -22.72
N LYS A 132 -22.04 0.20 -22.17
CA LYS A 132 -22.18 -0.38 -20.82
C LYS A 132 -21.25 -1.59 -20.66
N GLY A 133 -20.23 -1.46 -19.81
CA GLY A 133 -19.71 -2.60 -19.06
C GLY A 133 -20.79 -3.03 -18.06
N GLN A 134 -21.15 -4.32 -18.05
CA GLN A 134 -22.20 -4.85 -17.20
C GLN A 134 -21.83 -4.73 -15.71
N ASN A 135 -22.24 -3.62 -15.08
CA ASN A 135 -22.44 -3.58 -13.64
C ASN A 135 -23.79 -4.22 -13.34
N ALA A 136 -23.82 -5.55 -13.20
CA ALA A 136 -24.90 -6.23 -12.51
C ALA A 136 -24.34 -6.68 -11.15
N VAL A 137 -24.55 -5.84 -10.14
CA VAL A 137 -24.70 -6.34 -8.77
C VAL A 137 -25.96 -7.20 -8.82
N ILE A 138 -25.79 -8.53 -8.80
CA ILE A 138 -26.90 -9.44 -8.57
C ILE A 138 -27.08 -9.46 -7.05
N GLU A 139 -28.16 -8.84 -6.57
CA GLU A 139 -28.76 -9.11 -5.26
C GLU A 139 -29.40 -10.51 -5.24
#